data_AF-A0A814JLJ9-F1
#
_entry.id   AF-A0A814JLJ9-F1
#
_cell.length_a   1.000
_cell.length_b   1.000
_cell.length_c   1.000
_cell.angle_alpha   90.00
_cell.angle_beta   90.00
_cell.angle_gamma   90.00
#
_symmetry.space_group_name_H-M   'P 1'
#
loop_
_entity.id
_entity.type
_entity.pdbx_description
1 polymer ?
#
loop_
_entity_poly.entity_id
_entity_poly.type
_entity_poly.pdbx_seq_one_letter_code
_entity_poly.pdbx_strand_id
1 'polypeptide(L)'
;MMNKDNNSNILADLKSVFTETCAKFCAYDLHPYESVRGHGFQILCQSLLDLARQNFHPIEAADIIPDPMTISHRLTIWYTSCSSEDRVKLIESLIPDSKKIKLSGITADFWKNKFTSDSYLTQNLESTLKRDICTRWNSTYDTLWSVWLNYNDVEQVLASRKEEQYVSNIDSHVFKDITDLLSVFKIGSEKLSADNVSTLHSILPWFYKFRKSCEIKATDRPCIAQLKKKLLTKPDAKLWLTDIHYIATFLHPETKSLPLLNQNERNEIIKTVKKMLNTLGISNDEDLYQVILINDNDDKKKEKK
;
A
#
# COMPACT_ATOMS: atom_id res chain seq x y z
N MET A 1 -37.06 1.81 -5.92
CA MET A 1 -37.16 0.38 -5.54
C MET A 1 -36.98 -0.44 -6.81
N MET A 2 -35.80 -1.02 -7.03
CA MET A 2 -35.60 -2.04 -8.07
C MET A 2 -35.51 -3.38 -7.36
N ASN A 3 -36.46 -4.25 -7.67
CA ASN A 3 -36.57 -5.61 -7.13
C ASN A 3 -35.27 -6.38 -7.39
N LYS A 4 -34.56 -6.72 -6.31
CA LYS A 4 -33.60 -7.82 -6.28
C LYS A 4 -34.37 -9.14 -6.10
N ASP A 5 -35.20 -9.50 -7.08
CA ASP A 5 -35.86 -10.80 -7.08
C ASP A 5 -35.78 -11.39 -8.48
N ASN A 6 -34.72 -12.17 -8.68
CA ASN A 6 -34.68 -13.35 -9.56
C ASN A 6 -33.27 -13.93 -9.44
N ASN A 7 -33.03 -14.68 -8.37
CA ASN A 7 -31.89 -15.57 -8.30
C ASN A 7 -32.18 -16.73 -9.26
N SER A 8 -31.88 -16.54 -10.55
CA SER A 8 -32.01 -17.58 -11.56
C SER A 8 -31.08 -18.71 -11.17
N ASN A 9 -31.66 -19.79 -10.66
CA ASN A 9 -30.93 -20.98 -10.28
C ASN A 9 -30.51 -21.68 -11.58
N ILE A 10 -29.42 -21.18 -12.18
CA ILE A 10 -28.81 -21.79 -13.37
C ILE A 10 -28.50 -23.24 -13.01
N LEU A 11 -28.94 -24.17 -13.88
CA LEU A 11 -28.73 -25.61 -13.72
C LEU A 11 -27.27 -25.89 -13.36
N ALA A 12 -27.02 -26.75 -12.37
CA ALA A 12 -25.67 -27.04 -11.89
C ALA A 12 -24.72 -27.46 -13.03
N ASP A 13 -25.25 -28.21 -14.00
CA ASP A 13 -24.50 -28.69 -15.17
C ASP A 13 -24.01 -27.54 -16.05
N LEU A 14 -24.83 -26.50 -16.26
CA LEU A 14 -24.44 -25.32 -17.04
C LEU A 14 -23.35 -24.50 -16.34
N LYS A 15 -23.41 -24.40 -15.01
CA LYS A 15 -22.34 -23.75 -14.23
C LYS A 15 -21.04 -24.55 -14.30
N SER A 16 -21.12 -25.89 -14.30
CA SER A 16 -19.96 -26.76 -14.47
C SER A 16 -19.29 -26.55 -15.83
N VAL A 17 -20.07 -26.53 -16.91
CA VAL A 17 -19.56 -26.29 -18.27
C VAL A 17 -18.86 -24.93 -18.36
N PHE A 18 -19.46 -23.86 -17.82
CA PHE A 18 -18.83 -22.54 -17.87
C PHE A 18 -17.53 -22.48 -17.03
N THR A 19 -17.49 -23.19 -15.89
CA THR A 19 -16.29 -23.31 -15.06
C THR A 19 -15.15 -23.96 -15.82
N GLU A 20 -15.43 -25.04 -16.58
CA GLU A 20 -14.43 -25.70 -17.43
C GLU A 20 -13.93 -24.78 -18.55
N THR A 21 -14.82 -23.99 -19.16
CA THR A 21 -14.44 -22.99 -20.18
C THR A 21 -13.55 -21.89 -19.60
N CYS A 22 -13.85 -21.39 -18.40
CA CYS A 22 -12.97 -20.44 -17.69
C CYS A 22 -11.59 -21.06 -17.38
N ALA A 23 -11.53 -22.33 -17.00
CA ALA A 23 -10.27 -23.03 -16.79
C ALA A 23 -9.45 -23.13 -18.09
N LYS A 24 -10.10 -23.44 -19.22
CA LYS A 24 -9.46 -23.45 -20.56
C LYS A 24 -8.94 -22.07 -20.96
N PHE A 25 -9.73 -21.01 -20.74
CA PHE A 25 -9.30 -19.62 -20.96
C PHE A 25 -8.02 -19.27 -20.18
N CYS A 26 -7.96 -19.63 -18.89
CA CYS A 26 -6.75 -19.41 -18.10
C CYS A 26 -5.56 -20.27 -18.57
N ALA A 27 -5.80 -21.54 -18.92
CA ALA A 27 -4.75 -22.48 -19.28
C ALA A 27 -4.15 -22.23 -20.68
N TYR A 28 -4.98 -21.97 -21.69
CA TYR A 28 -4.54 -21.82 -23.07
C TYR A 28 -3.88 -20.46 -23.32
N ASP A 29 -4.41 -19.39 -22.73
CA ASP A 29 -3.93 -18.03 -22.95
C ASP A 29 -3.01 -17.52 -21.83
N LEU A 30 -2.68 -18.39 -20.86
CA LEU A 30 -1.84 -18.09 -19.69
C LEU A 30 -2.35 -16.91 -18.86
N HIS A 31 -3.67 -16.74 -18.80
CA HIS A 31 -4.28 -15.71 -17.97
C HIS A 31 -4.26 -16.10 -16.48
N PRO A 32 -4.00 -15.14 -15.56
CA PRO A 32 -4.15 -15.39 -14.13
C PRO A 32 -5.60 -15.73 -13.78
N TYR A 33 -5.81 -16.53 -12.75
CA TYR A 33 -7.15 -16.95 -12.33
C TYR A 33 -8.01 -15.76 -11.90
N GLU A 34 -7.40 -14.68 -11.42
CA GLU A 34 -8.08 -13.44 -11.05
C GLU A 34 -8.77 -12.75 -12.24
N SER A 35 -8.36 -13.05 -13.48
CA SER A 35 -8.97 -12.46 -14.69
C SER A 35 -10.48 -12.69 -14.75
N VAL A 36 -10.96 -13.88 -14.37
CA VAL A 36 -12.40 -14.22 -14.43
C VAL A 36 -13.22 -13.52 -13.34
N ARG A 37 -12.56 -12.98 -12.30
CA ARG A 37 -13.20 -12.21 -11.23
C ARG A 37 -13.36 -10.73 -11.60
N GLY A 38 -12.63 -10.24 -12.60
CA GLY A 38 -12.61 -8.83 -12.97
C GLY A 38 -13.98 -8.30 -13.42
N HIS A 39 -14.33 -7.09 -12.99
CA HIS A 39 -15.61 -6.46 -13.38
C HIS A 39 -15.74 -6.29 -14.90
N GLY A 40 -14.65 -5.94 -15.59
CA GLY A 40 -14.63 -5.85 -17.06
C GLY A 40 -14.91 -7.19 -17.75
N PHE A 41 -14.41 -8.30 -17.21
CA PHE A 41 -14.71 -9.64 -17.73
C PHE A 41 -16.19 -10.00 -17.57
N GLN A 42 -16.81 -9.62 -16.43
CA GLN A 42 -18.25 -9.81 -16.22
C GLN A 42 -19.08 -8.99 -17.21
N ILE A 43 -18.71 -7.73 -17.49
CA ILE A 43 -19.37 -6.88 -18.48
C ILE A 43 -19.29 -7.51 -19.88
N LEU A 44 -18.12 -8.03 -20.25
CA LEU A 44 -17.92 -8.72 -21.53
C LEU A 44 -18.82 -9.95 -21.65
N CYS A 45 -18.83 -10.82 -20.63
CA CYS A 45 -19.67 -12.01 -20.61
C CYS A 45 -21.16 -11.65 -20.71
N GLN A 46 -21.60 -10.63 -19.98
CA GLN A 46 -22.98 -10.16 -20.02
C GLN A 46 -23.34 -9.64 -21.42
N SER A 47 -22.43 -8.91 -22.07
CA SER A 47 -22.63 -8.40 -23.44
C SER A 47 -22.76 -9.54 -24.46
N LEU A 48 -21.96 -10.61 -24.34
CA LEU A 48 -22.08 -11.79 -25.19
C LEU A 48 -23.41 -12.51 -24.99
N LEU A 49 -23.87 -12.65 -23.73
CA LEU A 49 -25.17 -13.25 -23.42
C LEU A 49 -26.33 -12.41 -24.00
N ASP A 50 -26.23 -11.09 -23.93
CA ASP A 50 -27.26 -10.20 -24.47
C ASP A 50 -27.29 -10.22 -26.00
N LEU A 51 -26.13 -10.27 -26.66
CA LEU A 51 -26.04 -10.50 -28.11
C LEU A 51 -26.66 -11.84 -28.51
N ALA A 52 -26.37 -12.90 -27.77
CA ALA A 52 -26.95 -14.22 -28.02
C ALA A 52 -28.47 -14.24 -27.83
N ARG A 53 -29.01 -13.50 -26.85
CA ARG A 53 -30.47 -13.38 -26.64
C ARG A 53 -31.17 -12.62 -27.76
N GLN A 54 -30.48 -11.66 -28.39
CA GLN A 54 -31.04 -10.82 -29.45
C GLN A 54 -31.03 -11.49 -30.83
N ASN A 55 -30.22 -12.54 -31.01
CA ASN A 55 -30.06 -13.22 -32.29
C ASN A 55 -30.68 -14.63 -32.24
N PHE A 56 -31.57 -14.92 -33.18
CA PHE A 56 -32.23 -16.23 -33.30
C PHE A 56 -31.37 -17.28 -34.04
N HIS A 57 -30.21 -16.87 -34.56
CA HIS A 57 -29.27 -17.75 -35.26
C HIS A 57 -28.00 -17.93 -34.42
N PRO A 58 -27.35 -19.12 -34.49
CA PRO A 58 -26.04 -19.32 -33.90
C PRO A 58 -25.05 -18.27 -34.41
N ILE A 59 -24.28 -17.69 -33.50
CA ILE A 59 -23.24 -16.72 -33.83
C ILE A 59 -21.89 -17.37 -33.52
N GLU A 60 -20.96 -17.31 -34.48
CA GLU A 60 -19.60 -17.77 -34.27
C GLU A 60 -18.78 -16.71 -33.53
N ALA A 61 -17.95 -17.13 -32.58
CA ALA A 61 -17.16 -16.22 -31.76
C ALA A 61 -16.17 -15.37 -32.60
N ALA A 62 -15.64 -15.96 -33.68
CA ALA A 62 -14.71 -15.29 -34.60
C ALA A 62 -15.34 -14.08 -35.31
N ASP A 63 -16.66 -14.04 -35.46
CA ASP A 63 -17.37 -12.96 -36.13
C ASP A 63 -17.67 -11.78 -35.20
N ILE A 64 -17.66 -12.01 -33.88
CA ILE A 64 -17.99 -11.00 -32.87
C ILE A 64 -16.72 -10.39 -32.25
N ILE A 65 -15.68 -11.21 -32.06
CA ILE A 65 -14.46 -10.77 -31.37
C ILE A 65 -13.66 -9.86 -32.31
N PRO A 66 -13.48 -8.57 -31.97
CA PRO A 66 -12.71 -7.66 -32.81
C PRO A 66 -11.22 -7.96 -32.73
N ASP A 67 -10.50 -7.57 -33.78
CA ASP A 67 -9.04 -7.68 -33.78
C ASP A 67 -8.40 -6.75 -32.71
N PRO A 68 -7.18 -7.08 -32.22
CA PRO A 68 -6.52 -6.28 -31.19
C PRO A 68 -6.29 -4.80 -31.56
N MET A 69 -6.09 -4.48 -32.85
CA MET A 69 -5.92 -3.09 -33.30
C MET A 69 -7.23 -2.31 -33.22
N THR A 70 -8.35 -2.94 -33.56
CA THR A 70 -9.68 -2.35 -33.35
C THR A 70 -9.93 -2.05 -31.88
N ILE A 71 -9.58 -2.95 -30.97
CA ILE A 71 -9.69 -2.71 -29.52
C ILE A 71 -8.80 -1.52 -29.10
N SER A 72 -7.54 -1.50 -29.52
CA SER A 72 -6.60 -0.39 -29.22
C SER A 72 -7.11 0.96 -29.70
N HIS A 73 -7.63 0.99 -30.93
CA HIS A 73 -8.22 2.20 -31.51
C HIS A 73 -9.48 2.65 -30.75
N ARG A 74 -10.37 1.70 -30.40
CA ARG A 74 -11.56 2.00 -29.59
C ARG A 74 -11.21 2.51 -28.20
N LEU A 75 -10.19 1.94 -27.55
CA LEU A 75 -9.67 2.47 -26.28
C LEU A 75 -9.19 3.90 -26.45
N THR A 76 -8.45 4.21 -27.51
CA THR A 76 -7.94 5.56 -27.76
C THR A 76 -9.06 6.58 -27.93
N ILE A 77 -10.09 6.24 -28.72
CA ILE A 77 -11.28 7.09 -28.88
C ILE A 77 -11.98 7.26 -27.53
N TRP A 78 -12.26 6.16 -26.84
CA TRP A 78 -12.97 6.18 -25.56
C TRP A 78 -12.21 7.01 -24.52
N TYR A 79 -10.89 6.83 -24.40
CA TYR A 79 -10.06 7.68 -23.54
C TYR A 79 -10.12 9.13 -23.96
N THR A 80 -10.08 9.46 -25.26
CA THR A 80 -10.12 10.86 -25.69
C THR A 80 -11.48 11.50 -25.37
N SER A 81 -12.58 10.78 -25.62
CA SER A 81 -13.95 11.23 -25.37
C SER A 81 -14.28 11.29 -23.86
N CYS A 82 -14.07 10.19 -23.12
CA CYS A 82 -14.33 10.15 -21.68
C CYS A 82 -13.34 11.01 -20.88
N SER A 83 -12.07 11.09 -21.28
CA SER A 83 -11.13 12.05 -20.68
C SER A 83 -11.65 13.46 -20.87
N SER A 84 -12.26 13.82 -22.01
CA SER A 84 -12.83 15.16 -22.16
C SER A 84 -14.04 15.40 -21.24
N GLU A 85 -14.99 14.49 -21.17
CA GLU A 85 -16.20 14.67 -20.33
C GLU A 85 -15.91 14.54 -18.84
N ASP A 86 -15.18 13.51 -18.40
CA ASP A 86 -14.87 13.31 -16.99
C ASP A 86 -13.81 14.29 -16.50
N ARG A 87 -12.87 14.74 -17.36
CA ARG A 87 -12.03 15.90 -16.99
C ARG A 87 -12.87 17.15 -16.90
N VAL A 88 -13.83 17.39 -17.78
CA VAL A 88 -14.70 18.57 -17.66
C VAL A 88 -15.50 18.50 -16.38
N LYS A 89 -16.14 17.37 -16.04
CA LYS A 89 -16.85 17.19 -14.76
C LYS A 89 -15.92 17.32 -13.55
N LEU A 90 -14.72 16.74 -13.61
CA LEU A 90 -13.73 16.87 -12.54
C LEU A 90 -13.29 18.32 -12.41
N ILE A 91 -12.94 19.00 -13.50
CA ILE A 91 -12.57 20.41 -13.53
C ILE A 91 -13.74 21.28 -13.05
N GLU A 92 -14.98 21.03 -13.46
CA GLU A 92 -16.17 21.73 -13.00
C GLU A 92 -16.47 21.47 -11.53
N SER A 93 -16.16 20.29 -10.99
CA SER A 93 -16.24 20.01 -9.56
C SER A 93 -15.11 20.69 -8.79
N LEU A 94 -13.93 20.80 -9.40
CA LEU A 94 -12.76 21.42 -8.82
C LEU A 94 -12.76 22.95 -8.98
N ILE A 95 -13.42 23.55 -9.98
CA ILE A 95 -13.39 25.00 -10.27
C ILE A 95 -14.06 25.84 -9.17
N PRO A 96 -15.26 25.50 -8.65
CA PRO A 96 -15.87 26.20 -7.52
C PRO A 96 -14.96 26.19 -6.30
N ASP A 97 -14.26 25.08 -6.10
CA ASP A 97 -13.29 24.91 -5.03
C ASP A 97 -11.88 25.37 -5.41
N SER A 98 -11.55 25.65 -6.67
CA SER A 98 -10.19 26.02 -7.11
C SER A 98 -9.77 27.38 -6.57
N LYS A 99 -10.75 28.24 -6.29
CA LYS A 99 -10.56 29.51 -5.58
C LYS A 99 -10.32 29.30 -4.07
N LYS A 100 -10.71 28.13 -3.51
CA LYS A 100 -10.55 27.73 -2.10
C LYS A 100 -9.38 26.76 -1.87
N ILE A 101 -9.05 25.92 -2.86
CA ILE A 101 -7.96 24.95 -2.86
C ILE A 101 -6.67 25.74 -3.04
N LYS A 102 -6.10 26.15 -1.92
CA LYS A 102 -4.83 26.88 -1.86
C LYS A 102 -3.61 25.96 -2.00
N LEU A 103 -3.80 24.65 -1.87
CA LEU A 103 -2.73 23.65 -1.83
C LEU A 103 -3.18 22.37 -2.54
N SER A 104 -2.31 21.84 -3.40
CA SER A 104 -2.45 20.52 -4.03
C SER A 104 -1.16 19.73 -3.88
N GLY A 105 -1.26 18.40 -3.83
CA GLY A 105 -0.12 17.48 -3.76
C GLY A 105 -0.25 16.41 -4.84
N ILE A 106 0.87 16.07 -5.46
CA ILE A 106 0.95 15.03 -6.49
C ILE A 106 2.07 14.07 -6.09
N THR A 107 1.76 12.78 -6.03
CA THR A 107 2.76 11.73 -5.86
C THR A 107 3.24 11.25 -7.21
N ALA A 108 4.56 11.14 -7.40
CA ALA A 108 5.16 10.54 -8.58
C ALA A 108 5.92 9.28 -8.16
N ASP A 109 5.49 8.13 -8.69
CA ASP A 109 6.13 6.84 -8.43
C ASP A 109 7.06 6.49 -9.59
N PHE A 110 8.33 6.22 -9.28
CA PHE A 110 9.37 5.89 -10.25
C PHE A 110 10.07 4.61 -9.83
N TRP A 111 10.10 3.61 -10.71
CA TRP A 111 10.85 2.37 -10.50
C TRP A 111 11.67 2.00 -11.73
N LYS A 112 12.77 1.27 -11.51
CA LYS A 112 13.60 0.67 -12.58
C LYS A 112 13.40 -0.83 -12.56
N ASN A 113 13.05 -1.45 -13.69
CA ASN A 113 12.90 -2.89 -13.76
C ASN A 113 14.19 -3.54 -14.31
N LYS A 114 14.80 -4.43 -13.53
CA LYS A 114 15.86 -5.33 -14.01
C LYS A 114 15.23 -6.73 -14.08
N PHE A 115 14.94 -7.21 -15.28
CA PHE A 115 14.58 -8.61 -15.46
C PHE A 115 15.83 -9.47 -15.25
N THR A 116 15.83 -10.33 -14.24
CA THR A 116 16.88 -11.33 -14.01
C THR A 116 16.33 -12.73 -14.31
N SER A 117 17.12 -13.50 -15.05
CA SER A 117 16.85 -14.90 -15.40
C SER A 117 17.37 -15.81 -14.29
N ASP A 118 16.52 -16.19 -13.33
CA ASP A 118 16.96 -16.93 -12.14
C ASP A 118 16.21 -18.27 -11.94
N SER A 119 16.93 -19.25 -11.35
CA SER A 119 16.53 -20.66 -11.22
C SER A 119 15.35 -20.90 -10.24
N TYR A 120 14.62 -22.01 -10.46
CA TYR A 120 13.37 -22.34 -9.77
C TYR A 120 13.59 -23.31 -8.59
N LEU A 121 14.03 -22.81 -7.44
CA LEU A 121 14.12 -23.60 -6.18
C LEU A 121 12.76 -23.80 -5.49
N THR A 122 11.73 -23.08 -5.94
CA THR A 122 10.44 -22.94 -5.25
C THR A 122 9.51 -24.15 -5.35
N GLN A 123 9.86 -25.19 -6.11
CA GLN A 123 9.00 -26.36 -6.34
C GLN A 123 9.03 -27.41 -5.22
N ASN A 124 10.02 -27.36 -4.32
CA ASN A 124 10.25 -28.40 -3.31
C ASN A 124 9.86 -27.98 -1.88
N LEU A 125 9.14 -26.86 -1.70
CA LEU A 125 8.75 -26.34 -0.38
C LEU A 125 7.23 -26.25 -0.30
N GLU A 126 6.66 -26.62 0.85
CA GLU A 126 5.20 -26.60 1.08
C GLU A 126 4.62 -25.18 1.00
N SER A 127 5.43 -24.15 1.34
CA SER A 127 5.07 -22.76 1.15
C SER A 127 6.11 -22.02 0.29
N THR A 128 5.64 -21.07 -0.52
CA THR A 128 6.50 -20.31 -1.43
C THR A 128 7.46 -19.42 -0.63
N LEU A 129 8.76 -19.68 -0.73
CA LEU A 129 9.76 -18.71 -0.27
C LEU A 129 9.62 -17.42 -1.06
N LYS A 130 9.41 -16.33 -0.32
CA LYS A 130 9.34 -15.01 -0.92
C LYS A 130 10.75 -14.61 -1.30
N ARG A 131 10.90 -14.02 -2.49
CA ARG A 131 12.18 -13.57 -3.02
C ARG A 131 12.41 -12.10 -2.68
N ASP A 132 13.68 -11.76 -2.50
CA ASP A 132 14.12 -10.38 -2.36
C ASP A 132 14.09 -9.74 -3.75
N ILE A 133 13.40 -8.60 -3.86
CA ILE A 133 13.15 -7.91 -5.12
C ILE A 133 13.61 -6.46 -4.93
N CYS A 134 14.66 -6.07 -5.64
CA CYS A 134 15.28 -4.76 -5.47
C CYS A 134 14.33 -3.57 -5.74
N THR A 135 13.22 -3.78 -6.47
CA THR A 135 12.19 -2.77 -6.76
C THR A 135 11.13 -2.66 -5.66
N ARG A 136 11.10 -3.57 -4.69
CA ARG A 136 10.17 -3.56 -3.56
C ARG A 136 10.95 -3.50 -2.25
N TRP A 137 10.99 -2.31 -1.66
CA TRP A 137 11.69 -2.03 -0.40
C TRP A 137 11.39 -2.97 0.79
N ASN A 138 10.22 -3.61 0.85
CA ASN A 138 9.85 -4.54 1.93
C ASN A 138 10.23 -6.02 1.64
N SER A 139 10.70 -6.32 0.44
CA SER A 139 10.93 -7.71 0.01
C SER A 139 12.04 -8.42 0.79
N THR A 140 13.04 -7.69 1.29
CA THR A 140 14.08 -8.26 2.15
C THR A 140 13.49 -8.78 3.46
N TYR A 141 12.58 -8.03 4.09
CA TYR A 141 11.85 -8.51 5.27
C TYR A 141 11.04 -9.77 4.92
N ASP A 142 10.27 -9.71 3.83
CA ASP A 142 9.38 -10.80 3.42
C ASP A 142 10.16 -12.10 3.17
N THR A 143 11.35 -11.97 2.58
CA THR A 143 12.28 -13.08 2.33
C THR A 143 12.79 -13.68 3.62
N LEU A 144 13.38 -12.86 4.50
CA LEU A 144 13.92 -13.32 5.80
C LEU A 144 12.84 -13.97 6.66
N TRP A 145 11.63 -13.40 6.66
CA TRP A 145 10.48 -13.95 7.36
C TRP A 145 10.05 -15.30 6.77
N SER A 146 9.99 -15.43 5.43
CA SER A 146 9.64 -16.70 4.78
C SER A 146 10.68 -17.79 5.00
N VAL A 147 11.97 -17.44 5.01
CA VAL A 147 13.07 -18.38 5.31
C VAL A 147 12.99 -18.84 6.77
N TRP A 148 12.75 -17.92 7.70
CA TRP A 148 12.60 -18.28 9.11
C TRP A 148 11.41 -19.22 9.37
N LEU A 149 10.26 -18.94 8.75
CA LEU A 149 9.06 -19.78 8.87
C LEU A 149 9.27 -21.20 8.35
N ASN A 150 10.07 -21.36 7.29
CA ASN A 150 10.31 -22.64 6.63
C ASN A 150 11.74 -23.16 6.86
N TYR A 151 12.42 -22.74 7.95
CA TYR A 151 13.86 -22.95 8.11
C TYR A 151 14.24 -24.43 8.07
N ASN A 152 13.46 -25.28 8.75
CA ASN A 152 13.69 -26.73 8.77
C ASN A 152 13.55 -27.36 7.38
N ASP A 153 12.54 -26.95 6.61
CA ASP A 153 12.31 -27.47 5.26
C ASP A 153 13.42 -27.02 4.31
N VAL A 154 13.87 -25.77 4.45
CA VAL A 154 15.02 -25.23 3.71
C VAL A 154 16.29 -26.03 4.03
N GLU A 155 16.55 -26.31 5.30
CA GLU A 155 17.70 -27.10 5.72
C GLU A 155 17.65 -28.52 5.14
N GLN A 156 16.49 -29.18 5.16
CA GLN A 156 16.31 -30.51 4.58
C GLN A 156 16.52 -30.51 3.06
N VAL A 157 15.98 -29.51 2.34
CA VAL A 157 16.17 -29.39 0.89
C VAL A 157 17.65 -29.17 0.56
N LEU A 158 18.35 -28.31 1.30
CA LEU A 158 19.78 -28.06 1.09
C LEU A 158 20.62 -29.31 1.41
N ALA A 159 20.33 -30.01 2.51
CA ALA A 159 21.00 -31.26 2.86
C ALA A 159 20.80 -32.35 1.79
N SER A 160 19.59 -32.48 1.24
CA SER A 160 19.30 -33.43 0.16
C SER A 160 20.12 -33.16 -1.12
N ARG A 161 20.56 -31.91 -1.31
CA ARG A 161 21.34 -31.44 -2.46
C ARG A 161 22.84 -31.33 -2.20
N LYS A 162 23.30 -31.62 -0.97
CA LYS A 162 24.69 -31.39 -0.54
C LYS A 162 25.08 -29.91 -0.61
N GLU A 163 24.15 -29.05 -0.23
CA GLU A 163 24.25 -27.59 -0.25
C GLU A 163 24.13 -26.96 1.15
N GLU A 164 24.24 -27.77 2.21
CA GLU A 164 24.15 -27.34 3.61
C GLU A 164 25.17 -26.26 3.99
N GLN A 165 26.27 -26.12 3.23
CA GLN A 165 27.25 -25.04 3.45
C GLN A 165 26.61 -23.64 3.46
N TYR A 166 25.51 -23.42 2.74
CA TYR A 166 24.86 -22.11 2.66
C TYR A 166 24.16 -21.69 3.97
N VAL A 167 23.77 -22.64 4.82
CA VAL A 167 23.06 -22.37 6.09
C VAL A 167 23.83 -22.80 7.33
N SER A 168 24.86 -23.63 7.18
CA SER A 168 25.67 -24.23 8.26
C SER A 168 26.17 -23.25 9.34
N ASN A 169 26.43 -21.99 8.99
CA ASN A 169 26.96 -20.97 9.89
C ASN A 169 25.91 -19.94 10.34
N ILE A 170 24.63 -20.15 10.02
CA ILE A 170 23.57 -19.19 10.29
C ILE A 170 22.71 -19.68 11.45
N ASP A 171 22.80 -18.99 12.58
CA ASP A 171 21.88 -19.19 13.70
C ASP A 171 20.46 -18.77 13.27
N SER A 172 19.52 -19.73 13.28
CA SER A 172 18.14 -19.54 12.84
C SER A 172 17.42 -18.42 13.64
N HIS A 173 17.80 -18.20 14.90
CA HIS A 173 17.22 -17.15 15.71
C HIS A 173 17.65 -15.75 15.28
N VAL A 174 18.76 -15.60 14.56
CA VAL A 174 19.18 -14.30 13.99
C VAL A 174 18.18 -13.83 12.95
N PHE A 175 17.58 -14.73 12.15
CA PHE A 175 16.50 -14.36 11.24
C PHE A 175 15.34 -13.76 12.00
N LYS A 176 14.92 -14.41 13.09
CA LYS A 176 13.83 -13.94 13.95
C LYS A 176 14.13 -12.53 14.48
N ASP A 177 15.30 -12.34 15.09
CA ASP A 177 15.68 -11.04 15.66
C ASP A 177 15.72 -9.92 14.62
N ILE A 178 16.22 -10.21 13.40
CA ILE A 178 16.22 -9.26 12.29
C ILE A 178 14.79 -8.98 11.83
N THR A 179 13.95 -10.00 11.67
CA THR A 179 12.56 -9.81 11.25
C THR A 179 11.75 -9.06 12.29
N ASP A 180 11.93 -9.33 13.58
CA ASP A 180 11.25 -8.61 14.67
C ASP A 180 11.61 -7.12 14.62
N LEU A 181 12.89 -6.78 14.40
CA LEU A 181 13.34 -5.39 14.20
C LEU A 181 12.74 -4.76 12.94
N LEU A 182 12.83 -5.45 11.79
CA LEU A 182 12.38 -4.94 10.50
C LEU A 182 10.85 -4.88 10.37
N SER A 183 10.10 -5.63 11.19
CA SER A 183 8.63 -5.66 11.17
C SER A 183 8.03 -4.26 11.39
N VAL A 184 8.65 -3.47 12.27
CA VAL A 184 8.22 -2.09 12.56
C VAL A 184 8.33 -1.23 11.30
N PHE A 185 9.41 -1.41 10.53
CA PHE A 185 9.64 -0.68 9.29
C PHE A 185 8.66 -1.11 8.19
N LYS A 186 8.37 -2.41 8.05
CA LYS A 186 7.37 -2.91 7.11
C LYS A 186 5.96 -2.37 7.41
N ILE A 187 5.53 -2.47 8.67
CA ILE A 187 4.20 -1.99 9.07
C ILE A 187 4.12 -0.46 8.89
N GLY A 188 5.18 0.26 9.26
CA GLY A 188 5.25 1.69 9.08
C GLY A 188 5.20 2.09 7.62
N SER A 189 5.95 1.41 6.76
CA SER A 189 5.99 1.69 5.32
C SER A 189 4.63 1.44 4.66
N GLU A 190 3.97 0.32 4.98
CA GLU A 190 2.61 0.01 4.50
C GLU A 190 1.58 1.05 4.94
N LYS A 191 1.63 1.48 6.20
CA LYS A 191 0.70 2.51 6.70
C LYS A 191 0.95 3.88 6.13
N LEU A 192 2.21 4.27 5.92
CA LEU A 192 2.56 5.57 5.36
C LEU A 192 2.32 5.64 3.84
N SER A 193 2.25 4.49 3.17
CA SER A 193 1.94 4.37 1.74
C SER A 193 0.45 4.16 1.44
N ALA A 194 -0.43 4.20 2.43
CA ALA A 194 -1.86 4.10 2.20
C ALA A 194 -2.37 5.29 1.37
N ASP A 195 -3.18 5.01 0.35
CA ASP A 195 -3.70 5.98 -0.63
C ASP A 195 -5.15 6.40 -0.36
N ASN A 196 -5.86 5.64 0.47
CA ASN A 196 -7.27 5.84 0.80
C ASN A 196 -7.51 6.56 2.13
N VAL A 197 -6.45 6.93 2.86
CA VAL A 197 -6.50 7.62 4.16
C VAL A 197 -5.42 8.68 4.24
N SER A 198 -5.61 9.70 5.08
CA SER A 198 -4.55 10.69 5.34
C SER A 198 -3.37 10.01 6.04
N THR A 199 -2.15 10.20 5.53
CA THR A 199 -0.94 9.58 6.12
C THR A 199 0.08 10.59 6.62
N LEU A 200 0.01 11.84 6.16
CA LEU A 200 1.00 12.90 6.43
C LEU A 200 1.17 13.18 7.94
N HIS A 201 0.06 13.16 8.69
CA HIS A 201 0.05 13.35 10.14
C HIS A 201 0.70 12.20 10.91
N SER A 202 0.81 11.02 10.29
CA SER A 202 1.36 9.81 10.90
C SER A 202 2.88 9.68 10.71
N ILE A 203 3.48 10.48 9.82
CA ILE A 203 4.92 10.40 9.51
C ILE A 203 5.78 10.69 10.75
N LEU A 204 5.47 11.73 11.51
CA LEU A 204 6.23 12.08 12.71
C LEU A 204 6.10 11.01 13.81
N PRO A 205 4.90 10.51 14.16
CA PRO A 205 4.76 9.35 15.04
C PRO A 205 5.56 8.12 14.61
N TRP A 206 5.52 7.76 13.33
CA TRP A 206 6.28 6.63 12.80
C TRP A 206 7.78 6.86 12.84
N PHE A 207 8.25 8.07 12.57
CA PHE A 207 9.66 8.44 12.68
C PHE A 207 10.21 8.19 14.09
N TYR A 208 9.51 8.65 15.12
CA TYR A 208 9.89 8.38 16.51
C TYR A 208 9.80 6.90 16.86
N LYS A 209 8.79 6.20 16.34
CA LYS A 209 8.65 4.75 16.53
C LYS A 209 9.81 3.98 15.90
N PHE A 210 10.29 4.37 14.72
CA PHE A 210 11.47 3.79 14.07
C PHE A 210 12.71 4.01 14.94
N ARG A 211 12.94 5.23 15.42
CA ARG A 211 14.07 5.52 16.33
C ARG A 211 14.03 4.66 17.58
N LYS A 212 12.88 4.61 18.26
CA LYS A 212 12.69 3.80 19.47
C LYS A 212 12.95 2.31 19.22
N SER A 213 12.56 1.79 18.05
CA SER A 213 12.83 0.38 17.71
C SER A 213 14.32 0.08 17.49
N CYS A 214 15.10 1.10 17.12
CA CYS A 214 16.54 1.01 16.93
C CYS A 214 17.36 1.24 18.22
N GLU A 215 16.73 1.48 19.37
CA GLU A 215 17.43 1.58 20.64
C GLU A 215 18.06 0.22 21.02
N ILE A 216 19.35 0.26 21.35
CA ILE A 216 20.12 -0.93 21.72
C ILE A 216 19.71 -1.34 23.14
N LYS A 217 19.32 -2.60 23.28
CA LYS A 217 18.94 -3.22 24.56
C LYS A 217 20.08 -4.12 25.03
N ALA A 218 20.22 -4.28 26.34
CA ALA A 218 21.22 -5.18 26.93
C ALA A 218 21.03 -6.65 26.52
N THR A 219 19.80 -7.03 26.12
CA THR A 219 19.45 -8.37 25.64
C THR A 219 19.75 -8.59 24.16
N ASP A 220 20.16 -7.56 23.42
CA ASP A 220 20.41 -7.67 21.99
C ASP A 220 21.70 -8.46 21.72
N ARG A 221 21.66 -9.35 20.72
CA ARG A 221 22.88 -9.99 20.21
C ARG A 221 23.84 -8.96 19.61
N PRO A 222 25.16 -9.22 19.60
CA PRO A 222 26.14 -8.28 19.06
C PRO A 222 25.85 -7.82 17.62
N CYS A 223 25.43 -8.74 16.74
CA CYS A 223 25.08 -8.42 15.35
C CYS A 223 23.85 -7.51 15.25
N ILE A 224 22.83 -7.73 16.10
CA ILE A 224 21.61 -6.93 16.15
C ILE A 224 21.89 -5.55 16.72
N ALA A 225 22.70 -5.45 17.77
CA ALA A 225 23.15 -4.18 18.32
C ALA A 225 23.91 -3.35 17.27
N GLN A 226 24.78 -4.00 16.47
CA GLN A 226 25.49 -3.34 15.38
C GLN A 226 24.54 -2.88 14.26
N LEU A 227 23.55 -3.70 13.88
CA LEU A 227 22.53 -3.35 12.91
C LEU A 227 21.69 -2.16 13.38
N LYS A 228 21.19 -2.20 14.62
CA LYS A 228 20.47 -1.10 15.27
C LYS A 228 21.27 0.18 15.30
N LYS A 229 22.56 0.12 15.66
CA LYS A 229 23.47 1.28 15.63
C LYS A 229 23.57 1.89 14.23
N LYS A 230 23.71 1.06 13.18
CA LYS A 230 23.70 1.53 11.79
C LYS A 230 22.36 2.15 11.42
N LEU A 231 21.26 1.47 11.74
CA LEU A 231 19.90 1.93 11.44
C LEU A 231 19.58 3.23 12.15
N LEU A 232 20.03 3.48 13.38
CA LEU A 232 19.73 4.70 14.12
C LEU A 232 20.20 5.97 13.37
N THR A 233 21.28 5.87 12.58
CA THR A 233 21.83 6.99 11.80
C THR A 233 21.14 7.23 10.44
N LYS A 234 20.28 6.31 9.99
CA LYS A 234 19.71 6.33 8.63
C LYS A 234 18.39 7.08 8.49
N PRO A 235 17.43 7.05 9.45
CA PRO A 235 16.21 7.81 9.38
C PRO A 235 16.49 9.29 9.13
N ASP A 236 17.44 9.89 9.82
CA ASP A 236 17.78 11.31 9.66
C ASP A 236 18.30 11.66 8.27
N ALA A 237 19.02 10.72 7.64
CA ALA A 237 19.55 10.90 6.29
C ALA A 237 18.51 10.62 5.19
N LYS A 238 17.39 9.96 5.52
CA LYS A 238 16.42 9.43 4.53
C LYS A 238 15.01 10.00 4.67
N LEU A 239 14.61 10.43 5.86
CA LEU A 239 13.31 11.04 6.16
C LEU A 239 13.51 12.53 6.40
N TRP A 240 13.15 13.34 5.39
CA TRP A 240 13.22 14.79 5.48
C TRP A 240 11.97 15.34 6.14
N LEU A 241 12.00 15.45 7.47
CA LEU A 241 10.93 16.08 8.22
C LEU A 241 10.95 17.59 7.99
N THR A 242 9.93 18.07 7.30
CA THR A 242 9.65 19.50 7.08
C THR A 242 8.51 19.97 8.00
N ASP A 243 8.34 21.28 8.12
CA ASP A 243 7.25 21.91 8.89
C ASP A 243 5.87 21.32 8.58
N ILE A 244 5.62 20.95 7.32
CA ILE A 244 4.35 20.34 6.88
C ILE A 244 4.04 19.06 7.67
N HIS A 245 5.05 18.22 7.97
CA HIS A 245 4.86 16.99 8.73
C HIS A 245 4.49 17.26 10.19
N TYR A 246 5.15 18.24 10.81
CA TYR A 246 4.88 18.66 12.18
C TYR A 246 3.48 19.28 12.30
N ILE A 247 3.12 20.13 11.34
CA ILE A 247 1.81 20.77 11.26
C ILE A 247 0.72 19.74 11.02
N ALA A 248 0.90 18.80 10.08
CA ALA A 248 -0.07 17.74 9.84
C ALA A 248 -0.31 16.90 11.10
N THR A 249 0.76 16.59 11.86
CA THR A 249 0.66 15.86 13.13
C THR A 249 -0.09 16.67 14.19
N PHE A 250 0.17 17.99 14.26
CA PHE A 250 -0.51 18.90 15.18
C PHE A 250 -2.01 19.06 14.87
N LEU A 251 -2.38 19.10 13.58
CA LEU A 251 -3.78 19.26 13.15
C LEU A 251 -4.62 18.00 13.38
N HIS A 252 -4.01 16.85 13.61
CA HIS A 252 -4.72 15.60 13.83
C HIS A 252 -5.20 15.46 15.29
N PRO A 253 -6.49 15.20 15.57
CA PRO A 253 -7.05 15.24 16.93
C PRO A 253 -6.33 14.35 17.95
N GLU A 254 -5.91 13.15 17.54
CA GLU A 254 -5.25 12.18 18.43
C GLU A 254 -3.81 12.57 18.79
N THR A 255 -3.16 13.40 17.96
CA THR A 255 -1.74 13.75 18.09
C THR A 255 -1.51 15.24 18.29
N LYS A 256 -2.58 16.02 18.48
CA LYS A 256 -2.54 17.49 18.65
C LYS A 256 -1.68 17.97 19.81
N SER A 257 -1.55 17.16 20.86
CA SER A 257 -0.72 17.46 22.03
C SER A 257 0.78 17.29 21.76
N LEU A 258 1.14 16.75 20.59
CA LEU A 258 2.52 16.49 20.16
C LEU A 258 3.35 15.82 21.27
N PRO A 259 2.88 14.68 21.82
CA PRO A 259 3.47 14.07 23.03
C PRO A 259 4.93 13.65 22.84
N LEU A 260 5.35 13.47 21.59
CA LEU A 260 6.68 13.04 21.18
C LEU A 260 7.73 14.17 21.22
N LEU A 261 7.29 15.42 21.29
CA LEU A 261 8.14 16.61 21.23
C LEU A 261 8.29 17.26 22.61
N ASN A 262 9.41 17.95 22.81
CA ASN A 262 9.63 18.77 24.00
C ASN A 262 8.86 20.11 23.93
N GLN A 263 8.75 20.81 25.06
CA GLN A 263 7.94 22.03 25.13
C GLN A 263 8.41 23.15 24.18
N ASN A 264 9.72 23.28 23.96
CA ASN A 264 10.28 24.30 23.07
C ASN A 264 9.93 24.01 21.61
N GLU A 265 10.05 22.75 21.18
CA GLU A 265 9.67 22.29 19.84
C GLU A 265 8.17 22.50 19.59
N ARG A 266 7.32 22.19 20.58
CA ARG A 266 5.87 22.44 20.49
C ARG A 266 5.56 23.92 20.28
N ASN A 267 6.21 24.80 21.04
CA ASN A 267 6.00 26.24 20.95
C ASN A 267 6.38 26.79 19.57
N GLU A 268 7.49 26.32 18.99
CA GLU A 268 7.91 26.72 17.65
C GLU A 268 6.93 26.24 16.57
N ILE A 269 6.42 25.00 16.67
CA ILE A 269 5.40 24.51 15.73
C ILE A 269 4.13 25.35 15.80
N ILE A 270 3.64 25.66 17.00
CA ILE A 270 2.46 26.51 17.19
C ILE A 270 2.69 27.90 16.58
N LYS A 271 3.88 28.47 16.75
CA LYS A 271 4.26 29.76 16.14
C LYS A 271 4.28 29.69 14.61
N THR A 272 4.82 28.62 14.04
CA THR A 272 4.82 28.39 12.59
C THR A 272 3.40 28.22 12.04
N VAL A 273 2.54 27.44 12.71
CA VAL A 273 1.12 27.30 12.35
C VAL A 273 0.44 28.66 12.36
N LYS A 274 0.61 29.46 13.41
CA LYS A 274 0.05 30.83 13.49
C LYS A 274 0.51 31.70 12.32
N LYS A 275 1.80 31.65 11.98
CA LYS A 275 2.35 32.39 10.83
C LYS A 275 1.71 31.93 9.50
N MET A 276 1.52 30.62 9.31
CA MET A 276 0.87 30.08 8.10
C MET A 276 -0.60 30.47 8.01
N LEU A 277 -1.35 30.43 9.11
CA LEU A 277 -2.75 30.87 9.14
C LEU A 277 -2.88 32.35 8.78
N ASN A 278 -2.01 33.20 9.33
CA ASN A 278 -1.96 34.62 8.98
C ASN A 278 -1.65 34.82 7.48
N THR A 279 -0.70 34.06 6.94
CA THR A 279 -0.33 34.13 5.51
C THR A 279 -1.49 33.69 4.60
N LEU A 280 -2.33 32.77 5.07
CA LEU A 280 -3.51 32.31 4.33
C LEU A 280 -4.70 33.28 4.44
N GLY A 281 -4.55 34.41 5.15
CA GLY A 281 -5.61 35.41 5.34
C GLY A 281 -6.70 34.95 6.31
N ILE A 282 -6.43 33.93 7.12
CA ILE A 282 -7.34 33.45 8.18
C ILE A 282 -7.03 34.29 9.42
N SER A 283 -7.54 35.53 9.45
CA SER A 283 -7.46 36.40 10.63
C SER A 283 -8.86 36.55 11.23
N ASN A 284 -9.06 35.98 12.43
CA ASN A 284 -9.66 36.65 13.62
C ASN A 284 -10.04 35.64 14.73
N ASP A 285 -9.15 35.53 15.71
CA ASP A 285 -9.32 35.82 17.16
C ASP A 285 -10.34 35.17 18.11
N GLU A 286 -11.21 34.21 17.76
CA GLU A 286 -11.99 33.49 18.81
C GLU A 286 -11.83 31.95 18.80
N ASP A 287 -11.69 31.30 17.66
CA ASP A 287 -11.64 29.83 17.60
C ASP A 287 -10.26 29.22 17.93
N LEU A 288 -9.18 29.99 17.79
CA LEU A 288 -7.83 29.49 18.10
C LEU A 288 -7.58 29.37 19.62
N TYR A 289 -8.25 30.20 20.43
CA TYR A 289 -8.16 30.16 21.89
C TYR A 289 -8.80 28.88 22.45
N GLN A 290 -9.87 28.38 21.84
CA GLN A 290 -10.50 27.12 22.25
C GLN A 290 -9.59 25.90 22.02
N VAL A 291 -8.77 25.89 20.95
CA VAL A 291 -7.82 24.79 20.69
C VAL A 291 -6.65 24.80 21.68
N ILE A 292 -6.18 25.99 22.09
CA ILE A 292 -5.07 26.14 23.04
C ILE A 292 -5.53 25.83 24.48
N LEU A 293 -6.74 26.25 24.88
CA LEU A 293 -7.27 26.05 26.24
C LEU A 293 -7.62 24.59 26.58
N ILE A 294 -7.76 23.71 25.59
CA ILE A 294 -7.95 22.27 25.83
C ILE A 294 -6.62 21.62 26.28
N ASN A 295 -5.47 22.08 25.78
CA ASN A 295 -4.17 21.50 26.13
C ASN A 295 -3.71 21.89 27.55
N ASP A 296 -3.99 23.11 28.01
CA ASP A 296 -3.62 23.54 29.38
C ASP A 296 -4.46 22.87 30.48
N ASN A 297 -5.67 22.40 30.15
CA ASN A 297 -6.55 21.73 31.11
C ASN A 297 -6.27 20.22 31.24
N ASP A 298 -5.70 19.58 30.21
CA ASP A 298 -5.31 18.17 30.25
C ASP A 298 -3.97 17.95 30.99
N ASP A 299 -3.04 18.89 30.91
CA ASP A 299 -1.79 18.83 31.69
C ASP A 299 -2.04 19.09 33.19
N LYS A 300 -2.96 20.01 33.56
CA LYS A 300 -3.35 20.26 34.95
C LYS A 300 -4.16 19.13 35.61
N LYS A 301 -4.74 18.21 34.83
CA LYS A 301 -5.44 17.02 35.36
C LYS A 301 -4.50 15.86 35.66
N LYS A 302 -3.28 15.83 35.12
CA LYS A 302 -2.28 14.79 35.39
C LYS A 302 -1.40 15.07 36.60
N GLU A 303 -1.27 16.33 37.02
CA GLU A 303 -0.53 16.70 38.24
C GLU A 303 -1.37 16.60 39.54
N LYS A 304 -2.64 16.18 39.46
CA LYS A 304 -3.56 16.04 40.61
C LYS A 304 -4.04 14.60 40.87
N LYS A 305 -3.30 13.58 40.43
CA LYS A 305 -3.52 12.19 40.83
C LYS A 305 -2.24 11.54 41.31
#